data_AF-A0A353Z4E9-F1
#
_entry.id   AF-A0A353Z4E9-F1
#
_cell.length_a   1.000
_cell.length_b   1.000
_cell.length_c   1.000
_cell.angle_alpha   90.00
_cell.angle_beta   90.00
_cell.angle_gamma   90.00
#
_symmetry.space_group_name_H-M   'P 1'
#
loop_
_entity.id
_entity.type
_entity.pdbx_description
1 polymer ?
#
loop_
_entity_poly.entity_id
_entity_poly.type
_entity_poly.pdbx_seq_one_letter_code
_entity_poly.pdbx_strand_id
1 'polypeptide(L)'
;MFNNGASNLAEGVDKAFAFIFITALIFIVAITAFMIWTVVRYRRSKNKEAAQFTGSVKLEIIWTVIPTIIVLIMFWYGWMGFREMRRVPEDALEITAIGRIWEWEFDYGNGKLSKTLVVPINQPVKLNLVSEDYNHSLFIPAFRVKEDVVPGYDNFLWFEPTFLGEYDILCTEYCGLLHYDMVTLARVVEQEEYETWLTDLEATGNIPDHPGLAVLKKNACLACHSLEGVKLVGPAFDGVFGTERIIVDESGNEKTILVDADYIKKSVYEPNAEIVKGYGKNLMQSYDKLVSEEEIAQIVEYLKDLK
;
A
#
# COMPACT_ATOMS: atom_id res chain seq x y z
N MET A 1 -20.12 1.49 9.27
CA MET A 1 -20.79 0.26 8.81
C MET A 1 -20.28 0.02 7.41
N PHE A 2 -19.72 -1.16 7.14
CA PHE A 2 -19.23 -1.47 5.81
C PHE A 2 -20.38 -1.29 4.80
N ASN A 3 -20.20 -0.45 3.79
CA ASN A 3 -21.16 -0.31 2.69
C ASN A 3 -21.22 -1.67 1.98
N ASN A 4 -22.25 -2.45 2.31
CA ASN A 4 -22.50 -3.73 1.67
C ASN A 4 -22.70 -3.48 0.17
N GLY A 5 -21.88 -4.13 -0.65
CA GLY A 5 -22.07 -4.14 -2.11
C GLY A 5 -21.60 -2.89 -2.85
N ALA A 6 -20.49 -2.26 -2.46
CA ALA A 6 -19.85 -1.19 -3.26
C ALA A 6 -19.15 -1.69 -4.54
N SER A 7 -19.00 -3.01 -4.67
CA SER A 7 -18.59 -3.66 -5.91
C SER A 7 -19.30 -5.00 -6.10
N ASN A 8 -19.19 -5.58 -7.30
CA ASN A 8 -19.59 -6.94 -7.63
C ASN A 8 -19.01 -8.03 -6.70
N LEU A 9 -17.85 -7.77 -6.08
CA LEU A 9 -17.14 -8.74 -5.22
C LEU A 9 -17.50 -8.61 -3.74
N ALA A 10 -17.94 -7.43 -3.30
CA ALA A 10 -18.11 -7.12 -1.88
C ALA A 10 -19.09 -8.05 -1.17
N GLU A 11 -20.27 -8.31 -1.77
CA GLU A 11 -21.29 -9.18 -1.15
C GLU A 11 -20.81 -10.63 -1.00
N GLY A 12 -20.09 -11.15 -2.00
CA GLY A 12 -19.54 -12.51 -1.96
C GLY A 12 -18.52 -12.68 -0.83
N VAL A 13 -17.62 -11.70 -0.68
CA VAL A 13 -16.63 -11.66 0.41
C VAL A 13 -17.33 -11.54 1.76
N ASP A 14 -18.27 -10.62 1.92
CA ASP A 14 -18.97 -10.39 3.19
C ASP A 14 -19.76 -11.63 3.64
N LYS A 15 -20.41 -12.36 2.71
CA LYS A 15 -21.07 -13.65 3.00
C LYS A 15 -20.07 -14.72 3.44
N ALA A 16 -18.90 -14.81 2.80
CA ALA A 16 -17.86 -15.76 3.18
C ALA A 16 -17.34 -15.47 4.59
N PHE A 17 -17.06 -14.20 4.89
CA PHE A 17 -16.64 -13.78 6.24
C PHE A 17 -17.73 -14.03 7.29
N ALA A 18 -19.00 -13.75 6.98
CA ALA A 18 -20.11 -14.05 7.87
C ALA A 18 -20.21 -15.56 8.17
N PHE A 19 -20.05 -16.41 7.15
CA PHE A 19 -20.02 -17.87 7.33
C PHE A 19 -18.88 -18.32 8.25
N ILE A 20 -17.66 -17.81 8.03
CA ILE A 20 -16.48 -18.09 8.85
C ILE A 20 -16.72 -17.64 10.29
N PHE A 21 -17.17 -16.40 10.47
CA PHE A 21 -17.38 -15.79 11.78
C PHE A 21 -18.45 -16.53 12.59
N ILE A 22 -19.61 -16.82 11.99
CA ILE A 22 -20.70 -17.55 12.66
C ILE A 22 -20.24 -18.95 13.05
N THR A 23 -19.56 -19.66 12.13
CA THR A 23 -19.05 -21.01 12.40
C THR A 23 -18.05 -20.99 13.56
N ALA A 24 -17.08 -20.07 13.52
CA ALA A 24 -16.10 -19.90 14.60
C ALA A 24 -16.79 -19.53 15.93
N LEU A 25 -17.78 -18.64 15.91
CA LEU A 25 -18.54 -18.23 17.08
C LEU A 25 -19.32 -19.40 17.71
N ILE A 26 -19.91 -20.28 16.89
CA ILE A 26 -20.58 -21.48 17.38
C ILE A 26 -19.57 -22.40 18.08
N PHE A 27 -18.42 -22.66 17.46
CA PHE A 27 -17.40 -23.55 18.05
C PHE A 27 -16.80 -22.97 19.32
N ILE A 28 -16.44 -21.69 19.35
CA ILE A 28 -15.87 -21.07 20.55
C ILE A 28 -16.87 -21.13 21.71
N VAL A 29 -18.14 -20.76 21.48
CA VAL A 29 -19.17 -20.81 22.52
C VAL A 29 -19.42 -22.24 22.98
N ALA A 30 -19.55 -23.20 22.05
CA ALA A 30 -19.83 -24.59 22.39
C ALA A 30 -18.66 -25.24 23.16
N ILE A 31 -17.43 -25.06 22.70
CA ILE A 31 -16.23 -25.61 23.37
C ILE A 31 -16.05 -24.97 24.73
N THR A 32 -16.14 -23.63 24.83
CA THR A 32 -16.00 -22.93 26.12
C THR A 32 -17.12 -23.33 27.09
N ALA A 33 -18.37 -23.39 26.66
CA ALA A 33 -19.48 -23.84 27.50
C ALA A 33 -19.29 -25.28 27.96
N PHE A 34 -18.85 -26.17 27.07
CA PHE A 34 -18.54 -27.56 27.42
C PHE A 34 -17.39 -27.64 28.43
N MET A 35 -16.31 -26.87 28.25
CA MET A 35 -15.20 -26.80 29.21
C MET A 35 -15.66 -26.28 30.58
N ILE A 36 -16.45 -25.22 30.63
CA ILE A 36 -17.00 -24.68 31.89
C ILE A 36 -17.89 -25.75 32.55
N TRP A 37 -18.75 -26.38 31.77
CA TRP A 37 -19.63 -27.45 32.25
C TRP A 37 -18.82 -28.62 32.82
N THR A 38 -17.77 -29.09 32.13
CA THR A 38 -16.96 -30.21 32.64
C THR A 38 -16.26 -29.84 33.94
N VAL A 39 -15.69 -28.64 34.05
CA VAL A 39 -15.08 -28.13 35.28
C VAL A 39 -16.09 -28.11 36.43
N VAL A 40 -17.30 -27.59 36.22
CA VAL A 40 -18.33 -27.48 37.26
C VAL A 40 -18.92 -28.84 37.64
N ARG A 41 -19.23 -29.68 36.65
CA ARG A 41 -19.91 -30.98 36.82
C ARG A 41 -18.98 -32.06 37.35
N TYR A 42 -17.73 -32.09 36.90
CA TYR A 42 -16.74 -33.12 37.21
C TYR A 42 -15.67 -32.68 38.22
N ARG A 43 -15.84 -31.54 38.90
CA ARG A 43 -14.96 -31.13 40.00
C ARG A 43 -14.81 -32.23 41.06
N ARG A 44 -13.59 -32.32 41.62
CA ARG A 44 -13.18 -33.34 42.62
C ARG A 44 -14.09 -33.41 43.85
N SER A 45 -14.66 -32.28 44.28
CA SER A 45 -15.57 -32.26 45.44
C SER A 45 -16.87 -33.04 45.22
N LYS A 46 -17.32 -33.19 43.97
CA LYS A 46 -18.54 -33.94 43.60
C LYS A 46 -18.24 -35.32 43.01
N ASN A 47 -17.06 -35.55 42.45
CA ASN A 47 -16.68 -36.81 41.80
C ASN A 47 -15.30 -37.22 42.32
N LYS A 48 -15.27 -38.07 43.35
CA LYS A 48 -14.03 -38.45 44.06
C LYS A 48 -13.19 -39.46 43.27
N GLU A 49 -13.85 -40.30 42.48
CA GLU A 49 -13.24 -41.31 41.62
C GLU A 49 -13.52 -40.97 40.16
N ALA A 50 -12.48 -40.98 39.33
CA ALA A 50 -12.60 -40.69 37.91
C ALA A 50 -13.02 -41.95 37.13
N ALA A 51 -13.95 -41.80 36.20
CA ALA A 51 -14.29 -42.86 35.26
C ALA A 51 -13.05 -43.26 34.44
N GLN A 52 -12.82 -44.57 34.27
CA GLN A 52 -11.68 -45.10 33.53
C GLN A 52 -12.15 -45.51 32.13
N PHE A 53 -11.79 -44.71 31.13
CA PHE A 53 -11.99 -45.01 29.71
C PHE A 53 -10.84 -44.39 28.92
N THR A 54 -10.48 -45.00 27.79
CA THR A 54 -9.35 -44.57 26.96
C THR A 54 -9.76 -43.82 25.69
N GLY A 55 -11.01 -43.95 25.25
CA GLY A 55 -11.48 -43.27 24.04
C GLY A 55 -12.88 -43.69 23.61
N SER A 56 -13.29 -43.16 22.47
CA SER A 56 -14.57 -43.47 21.84
C SER A 56 -14.43 -43.26 20.33
N VAL A 57 -14.30 -44.36 19.59
CA VAL A 57 -14.23 -44.33 18.11
C VAL A 57 -15.43 -43.60 17.51
N LYS A 58 -16.60 -43.71 18.14
CA LYS A 58 -17.81 -43.00 17.69
C LYS A 58 -17.65 -41.47 17.81
N LEU A 59 -17.10 -40.97 18.92
CA LEU A 59 -16.82 -39.53 19.08
C LEU A 59 -15.71 -39.08 18.13
N GLU A 60 -14.68 -39.92 17.96
CA GLU A 60 -13.57 -39.67 17.04
C GLU A 60 -14.05 -39.48 15.59
N ILE A 61 -14.94 -40.34 15.12
CA ILE A 61 -15.54 -40.20 13.79
C ILE A 61 -16.34 -38.89 13.70
N ILE A 62 -17.15 -38.57 14.71
CA ILE A 62 -18.01 -37.37 14.69
C ILE A 62 -17.18 -36.09 14.61
N TRP A 63 -16.17 -35.93 15.48
CA TRP A 63 -15.36 -34.71 15.50
C TRP A 63 -14.34 -34.64 14.37
N THR A 64 -14.17 -35.71 13.59
CA THR A 64 -13.31 -35.70 12.39
C THR A 64 -14.16 -35.33 11.18
N VAL A 65 -15.26 -36.06 10.97
CA VAL A 65 -16.12 -35.91 9.78
C VAL A 65 -16.80 -34.54 9.76
N ILE A 66 -17.32 -34.04 10.90
CA ILE A 66 -18.04 -32.75 10.93
C ILE A 66 -17.11 -31.59 10.52
N PRO A 67 -15.93 -31.37 11.14
CA PRO A 67 -15.01 -30.32 10.71
C PRO A 67 -14.53 -30.50 9.27
N THR A 68 -14.27 -31.74 8.82
CA THR A 68 -13.88 -31.98 7.41
C THR A 68 -14.96 -31.50 6.44
N ILE A 69 -16.24 -31.83 6.67
CA ILE A 69 -17.34 -31.36 5.82
C ILE A 69 -17.44 -29.82 5.84
N ILE A 70 -17.32 -29.20 7.02
CA ILE A 70 -17.35 -27.73 7.15
C ILE A 70 -16.22 -27.10 6.33
N VAL A 71 -14.99 -27.60 6.44
CA VAL A 71 -13.84 -27.08 5.68
C VAL A 71 -14.03 -27.29 4.17
N LEU A 72 -14.60 -28.40 3.73
CA LEU A 72 -14.90 -28.62 2.32
C LEU A 72 -15.94 -27.62 1.77
N ILE A 73 -16.96 -27.27 2.58
CA ILE A 73 -17.92 -26.23 2.23
C ILE A 73 -17.22 -24.86 2.16
N MET A 74 -16.34 -24.53 3.12
CA MET A 74 -15.55 -23.30 3.11
C MET A 74 -14.68 -23.19 1.86
N PHE A 75 -13.99 -24.29 1.51
CA PHE A 75 -13.18 -24.38 0.30
C PHE A 75 -14.01 -24.11 -0.96
N TRP A 76 -15.19 -24.71 -1.06
CA TRP A 76 -16.07 -24.49 -2.22
C TRP A 76 -16.49 -23.03 -2.36
N TYR A 77 -16.93 -22.40 -1.27
CA TYR A 77 -17.29 -20.97 -1.28
C TYR A 77 -16.09 -20.08 -1.63
N GLY A 78 -14.93 -20.33 -1.02
CA GLY A 78 -13.71 -19.57 -1.29
C GLY A 78 -13.24 -19.71 -2.73
N TRP A 79 -13.31 -20.93 -3.29
CA TRP A 79 -12.96 -21.19 -4.69
C TRP A 79 -13.88 -20.46 -5.67
N MET A 80 -15.19 -20.46 -5.42
CA MET A 80 -16.15 -19.74 -6.26
C MET A 80 -15.89 -18.22 -6.24
N GLY A 81 -15.64 -17.64 -5.07
CA GLY A 81 -15.28 -16.23 -4.96
C GLY A 81 -13.94 -15.89 -5.63
N PHE A 82 -12.91 -16.72 -5.43
CA PHE A 82 -11.60 -16.53 -6.06
C PHE A 82 -11.67 -16.59 -7.59
N ARG A 83 -12.46 -17.52 -8.14
CA ARG A 83 -12.66 -17.61 -9.58
C ARG A 83 -13.27 -16.35 -10.17
N GLU A 84 -14.22 -15.74 -9.47
CA GLU A 84 -14.80 -14.46 -9.88
C GLU A 84 -13.71 -13.38 -9.87
N MET A 85 -12.98 -13.22 -8.75
CA MET A 85 -11.88 -12.25 -8.63
C MET A 85 -10.77 -12.39 -9.68
N ARG A 86 -10.63 -13.55 -10.35
CA ARG A 86 -9.63 -13.78 -11.40
C ARG A 86 -10.18 -13.76 -12.82
N ARG A 87 -11.49 -13.61 -13.01
CA ARG A 87 -12.12 -13.59 -14.33
C ARG A 87 -12.54 -12.17 -14.72
N VAL A 88 -11.66 -11.47 -15.42
CA VAL A 88 -11.95 -10.12 -15.92
C VAL A 88 -12.93 -10.20 -17.11
N PRO A 89 -13.98 -9.35 -17.15
CA PRO A 89 -14.83 -9.17 -18.34
C PRO A 89 -14.05 -8.63 -19.55
N GLU A 90 -14.46 -8.99 -20.76
CA GLU A 90 -13.76 -8.56 -22.00
C GLU A 90 -13.96 -7.06 -22.31
N ASP A 91 -15.03 -6.46 -21.80
CA ASP A 91 -15.41 -5.05 -21.96
C ASP A 91 -14.89 -4.15 -20.82
N ALA A 92 -13.97 -4.67 -20.00
CA ALA A 92 -13.44 -3.91 -18.87
C ALA A 92 -12.61 -2.70 -19.33
N LEU A 93 -12.90 -1.56 -18.72
CA LEU A 93 -12.10 -0.35 -18.83
C LEU A 93 -10.71 -0.60 -18.24
N GLU A 94 -9.66 -0.49 -19.05
CA GLU A 94 -8.29 -0.67 -18.60
C GLU A 94 -7.67 0.65 -18.15
N ILE A 95 -7.13 0.66 -16.93
CA ILE A 95 -6.38 1.78 -16.33
C ILE A 95 -5.11 1.19 -15.75
N THR A 96 -3.97 1.87 -15.84
CA THR A 96 -2.75 1.43 -15.16
C THR A 96 -2.63 2.14 -13.82
N ALA A 97 -2.57 1.40 -12.72
CA ALA A 97 -2.28 1.94 -11.39
C ALA A 97 -0.78 1.78 -11.10
N ILE A 98 -0.12 2.92 -10.91
CA ILE A 98 1.32 3.03 -10.68
C ILE A 98 1.55 3.32 -9.20
N GLY A 99 2.28 2.43 -8.53
CA GLY A 99 2.75 2.63 -7.15
C GLY A 99 4.15 3.26 -7.14
N ARG A 100 4.29 4.38 -6.44
CA ARG A 100 5.57 5.05 -6.14
C ARG A 100 5.65 5.34 -4.65
N ILE A 101 6.85 5.48 -4.08
CA ILE A 101 7.03 6.03 -2.74
C ILE A 101 6.62 7.51 -2.73
N TRP A 102 5.58 7.97 -2.03
CA TRP A 102 4.48 7.26 -1.37
C TRP A 102 3.16 7.80 -1.92
N GLU A 103 2.96 7.62 -3.22
CA GLU A 103 1.81 8.11 -3.96
C GLU A 103 1.31 7.08 -4.98
N TRP A 104 0.03 7.22 -5.31
CA TRP A 104 -0.62 6.49 -6.38
C TRP A 104 -0.84 7.41 -7.57
N GLU A 105 -0.56 6.90 -8.77
CA GLU A 105 -0.88 7.56 -10.03
C GLU A 105 -1.65 6.59 -10.92
N PHE A 106 -2.66 7.10 -11.62
CA PHE A 106 -3.53 6.32 -12.49
C PHE A 106 -3.41 6.84 -13.92
N ASP A 107 -2.98 5.97 -14.84
CA ASP A 107 -2.83 6.26 -16.26
C ASP A 107 -4.04 5.76 -17.03
N TYR A 108 -4.77 6.70 -17.65
CA TYR A 108 -5.95 6.46 -18.50
C TYR A 108 -5.58 6.39 -19.99
N GLY A 109 -4.29 6.36 -20.30
CA GLY A 109 -3.74 6.38 -21.65
C GLY A 109 -3.58 7.79 -22.22
N ASN A 110 -2.86 7.89 -23.33
CA ASN A 110 -2.61 9.14 -24.06
C ASN A 110 -2.01 10.27 -23.20
N GLY A 111 -1.24 9.92 -22.15
CA GLY A 111 -0.61 10.88 -21.25
C GLY A 111 -1.57 11.54 -20.26
N LYS A 112 -2.75 10.96 -20.05
CA LYS A 112 -3.73 11.42 -19.06
C LYS A 112 -3.50 10.69 -17.73
N LEU A 113 -2.84 11.38 -16.82
CA LEU A 113 -2.48 10.87 -15.49
C LEU A 113 -3.35 11.55 -14.42
N SER A 114 -3.75 10.80 -13.41
CA SER A 114 -4.46 11.35 -12.25
C SER A 114 -3.93 10.77 -10.94
N LYS A 115 -3.92 11.58 -9.89
CA LYS A 115 -3.64 11.12 -8.51
C LYS A 115 -4.85 10.47 -7.84
N THR A 116 -6.03 10.58 -8.45
CA THR A 116 -7.29 10.01 -7.97
C THR A 116 -7.81 9.03 -9.02
N LEU A 117 -8.28 7.86 -8.56
CA LEU A 117 -8.92 6.91 -9.45
C LEU A 117 -10.36 7.36 -9.68
N VAL A 118 -10.72 7.75 -10.89
CA VAL A 118 -12.08 8.13 -11.27
C VAL A 118 -12.61 7.07 -12.23
N VAL A 119 -13.74 6.47 -11.88
CA VAL A 119 -14.32 5.36 -12.64
C VAL A 119 -15.84 5.53 -12.76
N PRO A 120 -16.44 5.09 -13.87
CA PRO A 120 -17.89 5.11 -14.02
C PRO A 120 -18.56 3.97 -13.23
N ILE A 121 -19.77 4.22 -12.74
CA ILE A 121 -20.62 3.23 -12.06
C ILE A 121 -21.11 2.14 -13.04
N ASN A 122 -21.25 0.90 -12.55
CA ASN A 122 -21.74 -0.28 -13.29
C ASN A 122 -20.95 -0.59 -14.57
N GLN A 123 -19.68 -0.20 -14.62
CA GLN A 123 -18.75 -0.58 -15.67
C GLN A 123 -17.62 -1.41 -15.08
N PRO A 124 -17.30 -2.59 -15.65
CA PRO A 124 -16.13 -3.34 -15.23
C PRO A 124 -14.85 -2.53 -15.45
N VAL A 125 -13.99 -2.49 -14.45
CA VAL A 125 -12.69 -1.80 -14.48
C VAL A 125 -11.60 -2.81 -14.16
N LYS A 126 -10.53 -2.80 -14.96
CA LYS A 126 -9.31 -3.58 -14.76
C LYS A 126 -8.15 -2.61 -14.54
N LEU A 127 -7.57 -2.67 -13.36
CA LEU A 127 -6.33 -1.99 -13.02
C LEU A 127 -5.15 -2.90 -13.36
N ASN A 128 -4.32 -2.49 -14.31
CA ASN A 128 -2.99 -3.06 -14.52
C ASN A 128 -2.06 -2.48 -13.45
N LEU A 129 -1.38 -3.32 -12.68
CA LEU A 129 -0.62 -2.89 -11.51
C LEU A 129 0.87 -2.83 -11.84
N VAL A 130 1.46 -1.65 -11.69
CA VAL A 130 2.89 -1.41 -11.96
C VAL A 130 3.51 -0.75 -10.74
N SER A 131 4.66 -1.24 -10.30
CA SER A 131 5.51 -0.55 -9.34
C SER A 131 6.78 -0.07 -10.01
N GLU A 132 7.18 1.17 -9.73
CA GLU A 132 8.43 1.76 -10.20
C GLU A 132 9.56 1.66 -9.16
N ASP A 133 9.27 1.19 -7.94
CA ASP A 133 10.25 1.12 -6.85
C ASP A 133 10.16 -0.16 -5.99
N TYR A 134 9.33 -0.19 -4.95
CA TYR A 134 9.19 -1.26 -3.97
C TYR A 134 7.86 -2.01 -4.12
N ASN A 135 7.66 -3.03 -3.30
CA ASN A 135 6.37 -3.67 -3.20
C ASN A 135 5.36 -2.70 -2.56
N HIS A 136 4.22 -2.53 -3.22
CA HIS A 136 3.04 -1.89 -2.66
C HIS A 136 1.87 -2.88 -2.69
N SER A 137 0.71 -2.49 -2.17
CA SER A 137 -0.50 -3.29 -2.33
C SER A 137 -1.71 -2.38 -2.35
N LEU A 138 -2.36 -2.29 -3.51
CA LEU A 138 -3.50 -1.42 -3.73
C LEU A 138 -4.72 -2.09 -3.09
N PHE A 139 -5.31 -1.43 -2.10
CA PHE A 139 -6.51 -1.90 -1.42
C PHE A 139 -7.63 -0.87 -1.52
N ILE A 140 -8.79 -1.28 -2.01
CA ILE A 140 -10.04 -0.53 -1.89
C ILE A 140 -10.93 -1.26 -0.89
N PRO A 141 -10.93 -0.89 0.40
CA PRO A 141 -11.63 -1.64 1.43
C PRO A 141 -13.11 -1.81 1.13
N ALA A 142 -13.79 -0.75 0.66
CA ALA A 142 -15.21 -0.78 0.34
C ALA A 142 -15.56 -1.83 -0.73
N PHE A 143 -14.66 -2.04 -1.70
CA PHE A 143 -14.86 -2.98 -2.80
C PHE A 143 -14.38 -4.39 -2.47
N ARG A 144 -13.70 -4.59 -1.33
CA ARG A 144 -13.08 -5.88 -0.92
C ARG A 144 -12.07 -6.43 -1.93
N VAL A 145 -11.40 -5.53 -2.66
CA VAL A 145 -10.37 -5.88 -3.64
C VAL A 145 -9.02 -5.37 -3.18
N LYS A 146 -8.05 -6.29 -3.12
CA LYS A 146 -6.66 -6.04 -2.75
C LYS A 146 -5.78 -6.86 -3.65
N GLU A 147 -4.71 -6.27 -4.15
CA GLU A 147 -3.69 -6.99 -4.93
C GLU A 147 -2.34 -6.31 -4.78
N ASP A 148 -1.28 -7.11 -4.72
CA ASP A 148 0.07 -6.60 -4.52
C ASP A 148 0.63 -6.06 -5.84
N VAL A 149 1.28 -4.90 -5.74
CA VAL A 149 1.91 -4.19 -6.84
C VAL A 149 3.41 -4.42 -6.71
N VAL A 150 3.95 -5.33 -7.51
CA VAL A 150 5.31 -5.85 -7.35
C VAL A 150 6.19 -5.43 -8.53
N PRO A 151 7.37 -4.82 -8.29
CA PRO A 151 8.26 -4.41 -9.37
C PRO A 151 8.62 -5.58 -10.31
N GLY A 152 8.41 -5.38 -11.61
CA GLY A 152 8.75 -6.37 -12.65
C GLY A 152 7.80 -7.56 -12.76
N TYR A 153 6.66 -7.55 -12.08
CA TYR A 153 5.61 -8.56 -12.22
C TYR A 153 4.34 -7.94 -12.79
N ASP A 154 3.79 -8.55 -13.83
CA ASP A 154 2.48 -8.18 -14.35
C ASP A 154 1.41 -8.71 -13.39
N ASN A 155 0.72 -7.79 -12.71
CA ASN A 155 -0.42 -8.13 -11.87
C ASN A 155 -1.61 -7.24 -12.23
N PHE A 156 -2.80 -7.69 -11.85
CA PHE A 156 -4.02 -6.94 -12.10
C PHE A 156 -5.01 -7.07 -10.96
N LEU A 157 -5.83 -6.05 -10.82
CA LEU A 157 -6.98 -6.04 -9.94
C LEU A 157 -8.19 -5.59 -10.76
N TRP A 158 -9.35 -6.20 -10.54
CA TRP A 158 -10.55 -5.81 -11.26
C TRP A 158 -11.75 -5.74 -10.34
N PHE A 159 -12.71 -4.89 -10.68
CA PHE A 159 -13.97 -4.71 -9.97
C PHE A 159 -14.99 -4.01 -10.89
N GLU A 160 -16.26 -4.12 -10.54
CA GLU A 160 -17.34 -3.32 -11.10
C GLU A 160 -18.00 -2.55 -9.94
N PRO A 161 -17.88 -1.22 -9.90
CA PRO A 161 -18.41 -0.43 -8.80
C PRO A 161 -19.92 -0.25 -8.94
N THR A 162 -20.66 -0.38 -7.84
CA THR A 162 -22.14 -0.48 -7.85
C THR A 162 -22.82 0.64 -7.04
N PHE A 163 -22.03 1.53 -6.42
CA PHE A 163 -22.53 2.72 -5.73
C PHE A 163 -21.66 3.94 -6.07
N LEU A 164 -22.30 5.08 -6.22
CA LEU A 164 -21.63 6.37 -6.38
C LEU A 164 -20.98 6.81 -5.07
N GLY A 165 -19.87 7.54 -5.18
CA GLY A 165 -19.21 8.15 -4.03
C GLY A 165 -17.70 8.08 -4.11
N GLU A 166 -17.06 8.47 -3.02
CA GLU A 166 -15.61 8.43 -2.85
C GLU A 166 -15.25 7.33 -1.85
N TYR A 167 -14.24 6.54 -2.19
CA TYR A 167 -13.79 5.40 -1.41
C TYR A 167 -12.28 5.46 -1.21
N ASP A 168 -11.80 5.16 -0.01
CA ASP A 168 -10.37 5.17 0.26
C ASP A 168 -9.63 4.09 -0.55
N ILE A 169 -8.50 4.48 -1.15
CA ILE A 169 -7.44 3.60 -1.63
C ILE A 169 -6.31 3.67 -0.61
N LEU A 170 -5.88 2.51 -0.13
CA LEU A 170 -4.80 2.39 0.85
C LEU A 170 -3.66 1.57 0.26
N CYS A 171 -2.41 1.92 0.58
CA CYS A 171 -1.31 0.99 0.49
C CYS A 171 -1.35 0.00 1.68
N THR A 172 -1.27 -1.30 1.39
CA THR A 172 -1.35 -2.37 2.41
C THR A 172 -0.16 -3.33 2.38
N GLU A 173 0.94 -2.91 1.75
CA GLU A 173 2.25 -3.56 1.85
C GLU A 173 3.26 -2.52 2.32
N TYR A 174 4.08 -2.86 3.31
CA TYR A 174 4.94 -1.86 3.94
C TYR A 174 6.02 -1.38 2.96
N CYS A 175 5.91 -0.12 2.52
CA CYS A 175 6.74 0.48 1.48
C CYS A 175 7.64 1.63 1.98
N GLY A 176 7.84 1.74 3.30
CA GLY A 176 8.78 2.70 3.90
C GLY A 176 8.14 3.72 4.85
N LEU A 177 8.87 4.81 5.10
CA LEU A 177 8.59 5.77 6.18
C LEU A 177 7.19 6.41 6.11
N LEU A 178 6.72 6.82 4.94
CA LEU A 178 5.38 7.39 4.76
C LEU A 178 4.38 6.36 4.21
N HIS A 179 4.57 5.06 4.47
CA HIS A 179 3.60 4.02 4.11
C HIS A 179 2.18 4.35 4.61
N TYR A 180 2.06 4.92 5.82
CA TYR A 180 0.77 5.29 6.41
C TYR A 180 0.04 6.43 5.66
N ASP A 181 0.78 7.23 4.89
CA ASP A 181 0.28 8.41 4.17
C ASP A 181 0.09 8.13 2.67
N MET A 182 0.40 6.90 2.23
CA MET A 182 0.20 6.43 0.86
C MET A 182 -1.28 6.08 0.62
N VAL A 183 -2.11 7.10 0.63
CA VAL A 183 -3.56 7.02 0.51
C VAL A 183 -4.06 7.91 -0.62
N THR A 184 -5.14 7.50 -1.28
CA THR A 184 -5.86 8.34 -2.24
C THR A 184 -7.33 7.92 -2.29
N LEU A 185 -8.09 8.39 -3.27
CA LEU A 185 -9.51 8.11 -3.42
C LEU A 185 -9.80 7.39 -4.75
N ALA A 186 -10.76 6.48 -4.70
CA ALA A 186 -11.54 6.02 -5.83
C ALA A 186 -12.87 6.79 -5.86
N ARG A 187 -13.07 7.64 -6.86
CA ARG A 187 -14.32 8.35 -7.15
C ARG A 187 -15.12 7.57 -8.16
N VAL A 188 -16.27 7.05 -7.73
CA VAL A 188 -17.26 6.41 -8.60
C VAL A 188 -18.29 7.45 -8.99
N VAL A 189 -18.36 7.73 -10.29
CA VAL A 189 -19.18 8.79 -10.87
C VAL A 189 -20.15 8.25 -11.92
N GLU A 190 -21.09 9.09 -12.34
CA GLU A 190 -21.95 8.77 -13.48
C GLU A 190 -21.15 8.75 -14.78
N GLN A 191 -21.62 7.99 -15.78
CA GLN A 191 -20.92 7.84 -17.07
C GLN A 191 -20.64 9.20 -17.75
N GLU A 192 -21.61 10.11 -17.75
CA GLU A 192 -21.48 11.45 -18.35
C GLU A 192 -20.43 12.30 -17.62
N GLU A 193 -20.37 12.20 -16.28
CA GLU A 193 -19.35 12.89 -15.48
C GLU A 193 -17.96 12.31 -15.77
N TYR A 194 -17.84 10.98 -15.86
CA TYR A 194 -16.58 10.32 -16.20
C TYR A 194 -16.05 10.77 -17.57
N GLU A 195 -16.90 10.81 -18.59
CA GLU A 195 -16.51 11.23 -19.95
C GLU A 195 -16.11 12.71 -20.00
N THR A 196 -16.84 13.57 -19.29
CA THR A 196 -16.51 15.00 -19.16
C THR A 196 -15.17 15.17 -18.45
N TRP A 197 -15.02 14.53 -17.28
CA TRP A 197 -13.80 14.56 -16.49
C TRP A 197 -12.60 14.05 -17.29
N LEU A 198 -12.74 12.94 -18.00
CA LEU A 198 -11.66 12.38 -18.81
C LEU A 198 -11.30 13.31 -19.97
N THR A 199 -12.28 14.00 -20.57
CA THR A 199 -12.04 14.98 -21.64
C THR A 199 -11.26 16.19 -21.12
N ASP A 200 -11.67 16.71 -19.96
CA ASP A 200 -11.06 17.86 -19.31
C ASP A 200 -9.72 17.55 -18.64
N LEU A 201 -9.44 16.27 -18.36
CA LEU A 201 -8.14 15.83 -17.85
C LEU A 201 -7.06 16.18 -18.86
N GLU A 202 -6.29 17.22 -18.54
CA GLU A 202 -5.16 17.65 -19.33
C GLU A 202 -4.21 16.47 -19.48
N ALA A 203 -3.89 16.14 -20.73
CA ALA A 203 -2.76 15.28 -20.98
C ALA A 203 -1.54 16.08 -20.52
N THR A 204 -0.99 15.72 -19.36
CA THR A 204 0.26 16.32 -18.88
C THR A 204 1.40 16.04 -19.84
N GLY A 205 1.19 15.14 -20.82
CA GLY A 205 2.24 14.53 -21.58
C GLY A 205 3.11 13.72 -20.62
N ASN A 206 3.88 12.79 -21.13
CA ASN A 206 5.08 12.41 -20.41
C ASN A 206 6.01 13.63 -20.45
N ILE A 207 5.77 14.70 -19.67
CA ILE A 207 6.84 15.62 -19.30
C ILE A 207 7.74 14.73 -18.46
N PRO A 208 8.87 14.26 -19.01
CA PRO A 208 9.79 13.49 -18.22
C PRO A 208 10.14 14.38 -17.04
N ASP A 209 10.11 13.82 -15.83
CA ASP A 209 10.68 14.50 -14.67
C ASP A 209 12.03 15.10 -15.09
N HIS A 210 12.35 16.30 -14.60
CA HIS A 210 13.69 16.84 -14.78
C HIS A 210 14.69 15.72 -14.43
N PRO A 211 15.72 15.41 -15.25
CA PRO A 211 16.57 14.24 -15.04
C PRO A 211 17.08 14.09 -13.60
N GLY A 212 17.42 15.21 -12.95
CA GLY A 212 17.77 15.24 -11.52
C GLY A 212 16.65 14.80 -10.57
N LEU A 213 15.39 15.20 -10.81
CA LEU A 213 14.24 14.73 -10.04
C LEU A 213 14.05 13.22 -10.21
N ALA A 214 14.22 12.70 -11.43
CA ALA A 214 14.16 11.25 -11.67
C ALA A 214 15.23 10.49 -10.87
N VAL A 215 16.46 11.02 -10.80
CA VAL A 215 17.53 10.45 -9.96
C VAL A 215 17.17 10.50 -8.47
N LEU A 216 16.62 11.62 -7.99
CA LEU A 216 16.19 11.78 -6.59
C LEU A 216 15.08 10.78 -6.23
N LYS A 217 14.09 10.58 -7.11
CA LYS A 217 13.03 9.58 -6.93
C LYS A 217 13.58 8.15 -6.95
N LYS A 218 14.37 7.81 -7.97
CA LYS A 218 15.01 6.50 -8.16
C LYS A 218 15.84 6.06 -6.95
N ASN A 219 16.52 7.00 -6.30
CA ASN A 219 17.37 6.73 -5.15
C ASN A 219 16.69 7.04 -3.80
N ALA A 220 15.36 7.24 -3.81
CA ALA A 220 14.55 7.51 -2.62
C ALA A 220 15.01 8.72 -1.79
N CYS A 221 15.64 9.73 -2.40
CA CYS A 221 16.09 10.93 -1.69
C CYS A 221 14.91 11.71 -1.10
N LEU A 222 13.76 11.71 -1.80
CA LEU A 222 12.53 12.38 -1.36
C LEU A 222 11.90 11.75 -0.12
N ALA A 223 12.37 10.57 0.29
CA ALA A 223 11.97 9.95 1.55
C ALA A 223 12.39 10.76 2.79
N CYS A 224 13.52 11.47 2.65
CA CYS A 224 14.15 12.21 3.74
C CYS A 224 14.22 13.71 3.46
N HIS A 225 14.07 14.16 2.22
CA HIS A 225 14.21 15.55 1.80
C HIS A 225 12.95 16.04 1.10
N SER A 226 12.36 17.13 1.60
CA SER A 226 11.16 17.74 0.99
C SER A 226 11.52 18.64 -0.19
N LEU A 227 10.64 18.69 -1.20
CA LEU A 227 10.69 19.66 -2.29
C LEU A 227 10.01 20.99 -1.96
N GLU A 228 9.26 21.07 -0.85
CA GLU A 228 8.36 22.20 -0.53
C GLU A 228 8.80 22.96 0.74
N GLY A 229 10.09 22.93 1.06
CA GLY A 229 10.62 23.66 2.24
C GLY A 229 10.28 23.01 3.60
N VAL A 230 9.59 21.87 3.63
CA VAL A 230 9.20 21.18 4.87
C VAL A 230 10.41 20.45 5.47
N LYS A 231 10.65 20.63 6.77
CA LYS A 231 11.68 19.87 7.49
C LYS A 231 11.25 18.41 7.68
N LEU A 232 12.06 17.50 7.15
CA LEU A 232 11.91 16.05 7.35
C LEU A 232 13.13 15.49 8.11
N VAL A 233 13.57 14.27 7.76
CA VAL A 233 14.80 13.64 8.28
C VAL A 233 16.05 14.39 7.83
N GLY A 234 16.04 14.94 6.62
CA GLY A 234 17.07 15.79 6.02
C GLY A 234 16.55 17.19 5.65
N PRO A 235 17.45 18.11 5.25
CA PRO A 235 17.10 19.45 4.81
C PRO A 235 16.23 19.46 3.55
N ALA A 236 15.30 20.41 3.46
CA ALA A 236 14.51 20.63 2.25
C ALA A 236 15.39 21.11 1.08
N PHE A 237 15.01 20.71 -0.12
CA PHE A 237 15.68 21.08 -1.38
C PHE A 237 15.22 22.42 -1.94
N ASP A 238 14.05 22.88 -1.53
CA ASP A 238 13.48 24.16 -1.96
C ASP A 238 14.46 25.33 -1.73
N GLY A 239 14.77 26.06 -2.82
CA GLY A 239 15.67 27.19 -2.82
C GLY A 239 17.04 26.95 -2.18
N VAL A 240 17.52 25.69 -2.12
CA VAL A 240 18.72 25.36 -1.34
C VAL A 240 20.00 25.79 -2.05
N PHE A 241 20.03 25.69 -3.39
CA PHE A 241 21.22 25.97 -4.18
C PHE A 241 21.60 27.45 -4.12
N GLY A 242 22.89 27.73 -3.88
CA GLY A 242 23.40 29.09 -3.78
C GLY A 242 23.07 29.81 -2.46
N THR A 243 22.48 29.12 -1.47
CA THR A 243 22.26 29.68 -0.14
C THR A 243 23.39 29.35 0.82
N GLU A 244 23.56 30.15 1.87
CA GLU A 244 24.46 29.82 2.96
C GLU A 244 23.77 28.94 4.01
N ARG A 245 24.51 27.94 4.49
CA ARG A 245 24.08 27.05 5.58
C ARG A 245 25.20 26.92 6.60
N ILE A 246 24.82 26.80 7.88
CA ILE A 246 25.76 26.44 8.94
C ILE A 246 25.83 24.92 8.98
N ILE A 247 27.03 24.37 8.81
CA ILE A 247 27.31 22.94 8.92
C ILE A 247 28.15 22.65 10.17
N VAL A 248 28.07 21.42 10.65
CA VAL A 248 28.89 20.86 11.72
C VAL A 248 29.82 19.83 11.09
N ASP A 249 31.13 20.03 11.22
CA ASP A 249 32.14 19.09 10.72
C ASP A 249 32.27 17.84 11.61
N GLU A 250 33.09 16.87 11.20
CA GLU A 250 33.33 15.65 11.97
C GLU A 250 33.91 15.90 13.37
N SER A 251 34.60 17.02 13.56
CA SER A 251 35.21 17.44 14.82
C SER A 251 34.24 18.23 15.72
N GLY A 252 33.03 18.51 15.23
CA GLY A 252 32.00 19.25 15.94
C GLY A 252 32.09 20.78 15.80
N ASN A 253 32.94 21.30 14.90
CA ASN A 253 33.04 22.74 14.67
C ASN A 253 31.95 23.21 13.71
N GLU A 254 31.42 24.40 13.99
CA GLU A 254 30.46 25.06 13.12
C GLU A 254 31.18 25.88 12.05
N LYS A 255 30.77 25.73 10.78
CA LYS A 255 31.27 26.51 9.66
C LYS A 255 30.11 26.95 8.77
N THR A 256 30.17 28.17 8.26
CA THR A 256 29.25 28.61 7.20
C THR A 256 29.79 28.18 5.84
N ILE A 257 28.96 27.53 5.04
CA ILE A 257 29.29 27.10 3.68
C ILE A 257 28.22 27.59 2.70
N LEU A 258 28.64 27.87 1.47
CA LEU A 258 27.74 28.09 0.34
C LEU A 258 27.33 26.72 -0.20
N VAL A 259 26.02 26.51 -0.41
CA VAL A 259 25.52 25.29 -1.04
C VAL A 259 25.77 25.37 -2.54
N ASP A 260 26.91 24.86 -2.99
CA ASP A 260 27.29 24.75 -4.39
C ASP A 260 27.30 23.28 -4.86
N ALA A 261 27.70 23.07 -6.12
CA ALA A 261 27.72 21.73 -6.73
C ALA A 261 28.68 20.76 -6.00
N ASP A 262 29.83 21.27 -5.53
CA ASP A 262 30.83 20.47 -4.84
C ASP A 262 30.33 20.06 -3.45
N TYR A 263 29.66 20.96 -2.74
CA TYR A 263 29.02 20.65 -1.46
C TYR A 263 27.90 19.62 -1.62
N ILE A 264 27.06 19.73 -2.65
CA ILE A 264 25.99 18.74 -2.93
C ILE A 264 26.61 17.38 -3.21
N LYS A 265 27.61 17.31 -4.10
CA LYS A 265 28.32 16.06 -4.41
C LYS A 265 28.93 15.43 -3.15
N LYS A 266 29.62 16.23 -2.35
CA LYS A 266 30.21 15.79 -1.08
C LYS A 266 29.14 15.31 -0.10
N SER A 267 28.01 16.01 0.00
CA SER A 267 26.90 15.60 0.88
C SER A 267 26.26 14.27 0.46
N VAL A 268 26.22 13.98 -0.85
CA VAL A 268 25.67 12.72 -1.37
C VAL A 268 26.63 11.54 -1.18
N TYR A 269 27.93 11.75 -1.37
CA TYR A 269 28.94 10.69 -1.24
C TYR A 269 29.46 10.51 0.20
N GLU A 270 29.59 11.59 0.96
CA GLU A 270 30.14 11.65 2.32
C GLU A 270 29.19 12.39 3.28
N PRO A 271 27.94 11.94 3.46
CA PRO A 271 26.88 12.66 4.18
C PRO A 271 27.19 12.98 5.65
N ASN A 272 28.17 12.29 6.26
CA ASN A 272 28.54 12.47 7.66
C ASN A 272 29.73 13.43 7.87
N ALA A 273 30.34 13.93 6.79
CA ALA A 273 31.50 14.80 6.86
C ALA A 273 31.13 16.25 7.24
N GLU A 274 30.02 16.77 6.67
CA GLU A 274 29.58 18.16 6.84
C GLU A 274 28.05 18.25 6.93
N ILE A 275 27.52 18.18 8.15
CA ILE A 275 26.07 18.04 8.38
C ILE A 275 25.45 19.42 8.64
N VAL A 276 24.37 19.76 7.95
CA VAL A 276 23.61 20.99 8.22
C VAL A 276 23.15 21.02 9.70
N LYS A 277 23.43 22.13 10.38
CA LYS A 277 23.10 22.32 11.80
C LYS A 277 21.61 22.08 12.05
N GLY A 278 21.31 21.22 13.03
CA GLY A 278 19.93 20.83 13.37
C GLY A 278 19.45 19.51 12.74
N TYR A 279 20.34 18.79 12.04
CA TYR A 279 20.15 17.42 11.55
C TYR A 279 21.13 16.45 12.22
N GLY A 280 20.77 15.17 12.29
CA GLY A 280 21.53 14.14 13.00
C GLY A 280 22.58 13.43 12.15
N LYS A 281 23.68 13.01 12.78
CA LYS A 281 24.70 12.16 12.17
C LYS A 281 24.18 10.73 11.95
N ASN A 282 24.66 10.07 10.88
CA ASN A 282 24.33 8.71 10.45
C ASN A 282 22.86 8.50 10.03
N LEU A 283 22.14 9.58 9.68
CA LEU A 283 20.77 9.47 9.17
C LEU A 283 20.72 9.28 7.65
N MET A 284 21.65 9.88 6.92
CA MET A 284 21.79 9.73 5.47
C MET A 284 22.90 8.71 5.17
N GLN A 285 22.57 7.70 4.37
CA GLN A 285 23.54 6.73 3.86
C GLN A 285 24.38 7.33 2.73
N SER A 286 25.58 6.81 2.51
CA SER A 286 26.41 7.19 1.36
C SER A 286 25.83 6.63 0.07
N TYR A 287 25.87 7.43 -1.00
CA TYR A 287 25.45 7.06 -2.35
C TYR A 287 26.62 6.99 -3.34
N ASP A 288 27.87 6.91 -2.86
CA ASP A 288 29.11 6.88 -3.66
C ASP A 288 29.12 5.82 -4.79
N LYS A 289 28.42 4.70 -4.56
CA LYS A 289 28.31 3.57 -5.51
C LYS A 289 26.94 3.47 -6.18
N LEU A 290 26.00 4.32 -5.79
CA LEU A 290 24.60 4.27 -6.23
C LEU A 290 24.26 5.39 -7.22
N VAL A 291 24.94 6.53 -7.09
CA VAL A 291 24.72 7.71 -7.94
C VAL A 291 26.02 8.05 -8.65
N SER A 292 25.98 8.09 -9.97
CA SER A 292 27.12 8.45 -10.82
C SER A 292 27.38 9.95 -10.85
N GLU A 293 28.57 10.38 -11.30
CA GLU A 293 28.86 11.81 -11.43
C GLU A 293 27.93 12.55 -12.40
N GLU A 294 27.46 11.87 -13.44
CA GLU A 294 26.49 12.40 -14.39
C GLU A 294 25.12 12.61 -13.72
N GLU A 295 24.68 11.64 -12.92
CA GLU A 295 23.44 11.74 -12.14
C GLU A 295 23.55 12.84 -11.05
N ILE A 296 24.73 13.05 -10.44
CA ILE A 296 24.96 14.19 -9.54
C ILE A 296 24.80 15.52 -10.27
N ALA A 297 25.36 15.65 -11.47
CA ALA A 297 25.22 16.87 -12.26
C ALA A 297 23.74 17.16 -12.57
N GLN A 298 22.97 16.13 -12.93
CA GLN A 298 21.53 16.24 -13.15
C GLN A 298 20.78 16.69 -11.88
N ILE A 299 21.12 16.15 -10.70
CA ILE A 299 20.55 16.60 -9.42
C ILE A 299 20.87 18.08 -9.18
N VAL A 300 22.13 18.49 -9.34
CA VAL A 300 22.56 19.88 -9.12
C VAL A 300 21.81 20.83 -10.04
N GLU A 301 21.59 20.45 -11.30
CA GLU A 301 20.85 21.26 -12.27
C GLU A 301 19.38 21.40 -11.87
N TYR A 302 18.76 20.32 -11.42
CA TYR A 302 17.39 20.37 -10.88
C TYR A 302 17.28 21.31 -9.67
N LEU A 303 18.23 21.22 -8.73
CA LEU A 303 18.23 22.03 -7.51
C LEU A 303 18.45 23.52 -7.77
N LYS A 304 19.03 23.91 -8.91
CA LYS A 304 19.12 25.33 -9.33
C LYS A 304 17.78 25.90 -9.77
N ASP A 305 16.92 25.03 -10.33
CA ASP A 305 15.62 25.41 -10.88
C ASP A 305 14.54 25.46 -9.78
N LEU A 306 14.73 24.72 -8.68
CA LEU A 306 13.92 24.80 -7.46
C LEU A 306 14.15 26.14 -6.74
N LYS A 307 13.10 26.95 -6.61
CA LYS A 307 13.13 28.30 -6.00
C LYS A 307 12.05 28.49 -4.96
#